data_AF-A0A644WI18-F1
#
_entry.id   AF-A0A644WI18-F1
#
_cell.length_a   1.000
_cell.length_b   1.000
_cell.length_c   1.000
_cell.angle_alpha   90.00
_cell.angle_beta   90.00
_cell.angle_gamma   90.00
#
_symmetry.space_group_name_H-M   'P 1'
#
loop_
_entity.id
_entity.type
_entity.pdbx_description
1 polymer ?
#
loop_
_entity_poly.entity_id
_entity_poly.type
_entity_poly.pdbx_seq_one_letter_code
_entity_poly.pdbx_strand_id
1 'polypeptide(L)'
;MTRPKKATVALIYDFDGTLSPGNMQEYGFIQATGLDANTFWEKNTKMKEAQDASEILCYMKLMISEASHKGLLLTKNSLKDYGK
;
A
#
# COMPACT_ATOMS: atom_id res chain seq x y z
N MET A 1 17.67 45.83 -21.44
CA MET A 1 16.49 44.96 -21.27
C MET A 1 16.76 44.01 -20.11
N THR A 2 15.97 44.03 -19.06
CA THR A 2 16.10 43.13 -17.90
C THR A 2 15.57 41.74 -18.26
N ARG A 3 16.36 40.68 -18.01
CA ARG A 3 15.98 39.30 -18.28
C ARG A 3 14.73 38.94 -17.43
N PRO A 4 13.66 38.38 -18.01
CA PRO A 4 12.48 38.01 -17.24
C PRO A 4 12.84 36.94 -16.20
N LYS A 5 12.32 37.11 -14.99
CA LYS A 5 12.54 36.17 -13.88
C LYS A 5 11.90 34.84 -14.26
N LYS A 6 12.68 33.75 -14.21
CA LYS A 6 12.15 32.41 -14.52
C LYS A 6 11.07 32.04 -13.50
N ALA A 7 9.98 31.44 -13.98
CA ALA A 7 8.94 30.91 -13.12
C ALA A 7 9.46 29.69 -12.35
N THR A 8 9.17 29.62 -11.05
CA THR A 8 9.35 28.39 -10.27
C THR A 8 8.17 27.48 -10.57
N VAL A 9 8.45 26.26 -11.04
CA VAL A 9 7.43 25.25 -11.35
C VAL A 9 7.63 24.06 -10.42
N ALA A 10 6.53 23.58 -9.83
CA ALA A 10 6.48 22.32 -9.09
C ALA A 10 5.61 21.33 -9.87
N LEU A 11 6.08 20.08 -9.97
CA LEU A 11 5.32 18.97 -10.50
C LEU A 11 4.99 18.02 -9.35
N ILE A 12 3.71 17.70 -9.18
CA ILE A 12 3.21 16.85 -8.10
C ILE A 12 2.50 15.68 -8.77
N TYR A 13 2.93 14.47 -8.42
CA TYR A 13 2.35 13.23 -8.91
C TYR A 13 2.08 12.32 -7.72
N ASP A 14 1.03 11.53 -7.82
CA ASP A 14 0.87 10.36 -6.97
C ASP A 14 1.91 9.31 -7.35
N PHE A 15 2.13 8.34 -6.47
CA PHE A 15 3.03 7.23 -6.74
C PHE A 15 2.27 6.04 -7.30
N ASP A 16 1.36 5.48 -6.52
CA ASP A 16 0.62 4.25 -6.85
C ASP A 16 -0.27 4.46 -8.09
N GLY A 17 -0.07 3.64 -9.13
CA GLY A 17 -0.84 3.73 -10.37
C GLY A 17 -0.52 4.96 -11.24
N THR A 18 0.45 5.81 -10.84
CA THR A 18 0.94 6.95 -11.64
C THR A 18 2.42 6.78 -11.98
N LEU A 19 3.29 6.70 -10.97
CA LEU A 19 4.72 6.44 -11.15
C LEU A 19 5.05 4.95 -11.05
N SER A 20 4.25 4.17 -10.33
CA SER A 20 4.30 2.71 -10.31
C SER A 20 3.18 2.10 -11.17
N PRO A 21 3.35 0.86 -11.68
CA PRO A 21 2.31 0.19 -12.47
C PRO A 21 1.09 -0.25 -11.66
N GLY A 22 1.18 -0.27 -10.33
CA GLY A 22 0.14 -0.77 -9.42
C GLY A 22 0.45 -0.44 -7.96
N ASN A 23 -0.35 -0.98 -7.04
CA ASN A 23 -0.21 -0.67 -5.61
C ASN A 23 1.09 -1.24 -5.03
N MET A 24 1.81 -0.43 -4.26
CA MET A 24 3.09 -0.83 -3.68
C MET A 24 3.05 -2.12 -2.83
N GLN A 25 1.92 -2.43 -2.21
CA GLN A 25 1.79 -3.59 -1.33
C GLN A 25 1.64 -4.91 -2.11
N GLU A 26 1.28 -4.85 -3.39
CA GLU A 26 1.25 -6.00 -4.29
C GLU A 26 2.65 -6.52 -4.64
N TYR A 27 3.66 -5.64 -4.62
CA TYR A 27 5.05 -5.98 -4.97
C TYR A 27 5.84 -6.64 -3.84
N GLY A 28 5.28 -6.80 -2.64
CA GLY A 28 6.04 -7.41 -1.56
C GLY A 28 5.24 -7.83 -0.36
N PHE A 29 4.45 -6.94 0.24
CA PHE A 29 3.70 -7.29 1.45
C PHE A 29 2.70 -8.43 1.19
N ILE A 30 1.84 -8.29 0.17
CA ILE A 30 0.83 -9.29 -0.16
C ILE A 30 1.49 -10.60 -0.58
N GLN A 31 2.61 -10.54 -1.31
CA GLN A 31 3.39 -11.74 -1.66
C GLN A 31 3.96 -12.43 -0.42
N ALA A 32 4.46 -11.66 0.56
CA ALA A 32 5.01 -12.20 1.80
C ALA A 32 3.93 -12.89 2.65
N THR A 33 2.67 -12.46 2.57
CA THR A 33 1.55 -13.19 3.20
C THR A 33 1.15 -14.44 2.42
N GLY A 34 1.76 -14.74 1.27
CA GLY A 34 1.49 -15.93 0.47
C GLY A 34 0.13 -15.91 -0.25
N LEU A 35 -0.48 -14.73 -0.38
CA LEU A 35 -1.67 -14.50 -1.18
C LEU A 35 -1.28 -13.83 -2.51
N ASP A 36 -2.09 -14.04 -3.55
CA ASP A 36 -2.06 -13.17 -4.72
C ASP A 36 -2.91 -11.91 -4.48
N ALA A 37 -2.62 -10.85 -5.24
CA ALA A 37 -3.29 -9.55 -5.12
C ALA A 37 -4.81 -9.67 -5.26
N ASN A 38 -5.32 -10.45 -6.21
CA ASN A 38 -6.77 -10.56 -6.45
C ASN A 38 -7.46 -11.20 -5.25
N THR A 39 -6.93 -12.32 -4.74
CA THR A 39 -7.46 -12.98 -3.54
C THR A 39 -7.45 -12.04 -2.33
N PHE A 40 -6.40 -11.25 -2.15
CA PHE A 40 -6.31 -10.29 -1.07
C PHE A 40 -7.37 -9.19 -1.19
N TRP A 41 -7.52 -8.58 -2.37
CA TRP A 41 -8.50 -7.52 -2.61
C TRP A 41 -9.95 -8.02 -2.56
N GLU A 42 -10.22 -9.25 -3.00
CA GLU A 42 -11.54 -9.86 -2.83
C GLU A 42 -11.91 -10.05 -1.36
N LYS A 43 -10.97 -10.52 -0.52
CA LYS A 43 -11.18 -10.63 0.94
C LYS A 43 -11.46 -9.26 1.55
N ASN A 44 -10.73 -8.24 1.13
CA ASN A 44 -10.92 -6.87 1.59
C ASN A 44 -12.34 -6.36 1.25
N THR A 45 -12.76 -6.51 0.00
CA THR A 45 -14.09 -6.07 -0.47
C THR A 45 -15.21 -6.81 0.26
N LYS A 46 -15.10 -8.13 0.43
CA LYS A 46 -16.07 -8.92 1.21
C LYS A 46 -16.17 -8.44 2.65
N MET A 47 -15.04 -8.11 3.29
CA MET A 47 -15.03 -7.56 4.65
C MET A 47 -15.68 -6.18 4.71
N LYS A 48 -15.36 -5.31 3.76
CA LYS A 48 -15.92 -3.97 3.63
C LYS A 48 -17.45 -4.02 3.56
N GLU A 49 -17.98 -4.84 2.66
CA GLU A 49 -19.42 -5.01 2.46
C GLU A 49 -20.11 -5.64 3.66
N ALA A 50 -19.54 -6.72 4.21
CA ALA A 50 -20.14 -7.43 5.33
C ALA A 50 -20.17 -6.60 6.63
N GLN A 51 -19.31 -5.61 6.77
CA GLN A 51 -19.17 -4.80 7.98
C GLN A 51 -19.63 -3.35 7.79
N ASP A 52 -20.09 -2.97 6.61
CA ASP A 52 -20.37 -1.57 6.23
C ASP A 52 -19.22 -0.62 6.65
N ALA A 53 -17.99 -1.05 6.34
CA ALA A 53 -16.78 -0.45 6.88
C ALA A 53 -15.98 0.28 5.82
N SER A 54 -15.08 1.16 6.27
CA SER A 54 -14.14 1.84 5.37
C SER A 54 -13.16 0.85 4.75
N GLU A 55 -12.97 0.96 3.44
CA GLU A 55 -12.07 0.10 2.67
C GLU A 55 -10.63 0.14 3.21
N ILE A 56 -10.11 1.32 3.58
CA ILE A 56 -8.76 1.45 4.12
C ILE A 56 -8.61 0.74 5.47
N LEU A 57 -9.65 0.74 6.31
CA LEU A 57 -9.60 0.09 7.62
C LEU A 57 -9.71 -1.43 7.50
N CYS A 58 -10.58 -1.91 6.60
CA CYS A 58 -10.64 -3.33 6.24
C CYS A 58 -9.30 -3.82 5.71
N TYR A 59 -8.67 -3.01 4.85
CA TYR A 59 -7.37 -3.29 4.27
C TYR A 59 -6.29 -3.40 5.34
N MET A 60 -6.16 -2.40 6.22
CA MET A 60 -5.16 -2.40 7.30
C MET A 60 -5.37 -3.58 8.27
N LYS A 61 -6.63 -3.88 8.60
CA LYS A 61 -6.96 -5.04 9.43
C LYS A 61 -6.55 -6.35 8.75
N LEU A 62 -6.86 -6.49 7.46
CA LEU A 62 -6.53 -7.68 6.67
C LEU A 62 -5.01 -7.89 6.59
N MET A 63 -4.24 -6.82 6.39
CA MET A 63 -2.77 -6.88 6.43
C MET A 63 -2.27 -7.48 7.76
N ILE A 64 -2.75 -6.94 8.89
CA ILE A 64 -2.32 -7.41 10.22
C ILE A 64 -2.73 -8.88 10.45
N SER A 65 -3.94 -9.27 10.04
CA SER A 65 -4.40 -10.65 10.22
C SER A 65 -3.61 -11.64 9.36
N GLU A 66 -3.39 -11.32 8.08
CA GLU A 66 -2.66 -12.22 7.17
C GLU A 66 -1.19 -12.33 7.55
N ALA A 67 -0.56 -11.22 7.97
CA ALA A 67 0.78 -11.24 8.53
C ALA A 67 0.86 -12.14 9.77
N SER A 68 -0.07 -11.98 10.72
CA SER A 68 -0.11 -12.81 11.94
C SER A 68 -0.31 -14.29 11.61
N HIS A 69 -1.20 -14.64 10.68
CA HIS A 69 -1.43 -16.01 10.24
C HIS A 69 -0.20 -16.68 9.63
N LYS A 70 0.68 -15.89 9.01
CA LYS A 70 1.93 -16.36 8.42
C LYS A 70 3.13 -16.26 9.36
N GLY A 71 2.93 -15.86 10.61
CA GLY A 71 4.00 -15.66 11.57
C GLY A 71 4.90 -14.47 11.24
N LEU A 72 4.46 -13.56 10.36
CA LEU A 72 5.17 -12.32 10.06
C LEU A 72 4.94 -11.33 11.19
N LEU A 73 6.02 -10.99 11.89
CA LEU A 73 5.99 -10.01 12.95
C LEU A 73 6.09 -8.60 12.36
N LEU A 74 5.02 -7.81 12.47
CA LEU A 74 5.00 -6.38 12.10
C LEU A 74 5.56 -5.52 13.24
N THR A 75 6.87 -5.58 13.41
CA THR A 75 7.61 -4.80 14.41
C THR A 75 8.29 -3.60 13.76
N LYS A 76 8.65 -2.61 14.58
CA LYS A 76 9.47 -1.48 14.11
C LYS A 76 10.78 -1.93 13.45
N ASN A 77 11.39 -3.01 13.93
CA ASN A 77 12.65 -3.52 13.39
C ASN A 77 12.42 -4.19 12.03
N SER A 78 11.41 -5.06 11.90
CA SER A 78 11.13 -5.71 10.62
C SER A 78 10.74 -4.71 9.52
N LEU A 79 10.00 -3.64 9.87
CA LEU A 79 9.72 -2.56 8.92
C LEU A 79 10.98 -1.80 8.49
N LYS A 80 11.91 -1.54 9.42
CA LYS A 80 13.20 -0.90 9.10
C LYS A 80 14.07 -1.79 8.21
N ASP A 81 14.08 -3.09 8.46
CA ASP A 81 14.90 -4.02 7.69
C ASP A 81 14.35 -4.24 6.28
N TYR A 82 13.02 -4.22 6.11
CA TYR A 82 12.39 -4.32 4.79
C TYR A 82 12.65 -3.10 3.90
N GLY A 83 12.76 -1.90 4.49
CA GLY A 83 12.98 -0.64 3.77
C GLY A 83 14.45 -0.26 3.52
N LYS A 84 15.39 -1.18 3.72
CA LYS A 84 16.83 -0.97 3.45
C LYS A 84 17.18 -1.03 1.97
#